data_AF-A0A2V5ZVG8-F1
#
_entry.id   AF-A0A2V5ZVG8-F1
#
_cell.length_a   1.000
_cell.length_b   1.000
_cell.length_c   1.000
_cell.angle_alpha   90.00
_cell.angle_beta   90.00
_cell.angle_gamma   90.00
#
_symmetry.space_group_name_H-M   'P 1'
#
loop_
_entity.id
_entity.type
_entity.pdbx_description
1 polymer ?
#
loop_
_entity_poly.entity_id
_entity_poly.type
_entity_poly.pdbx_seq_one_letter_code
_entity_poly.pdbx_strand_id
1 'polypeptide(L)'
;MTRTRHGVEINGVDVDPETRCAHYHGPADIIALKFKCCGKWFPCHLCHQELAQHDAIVWSKQDFDSVAVLCGGCGKQLSVREYLECDSICPSCSRLFNPNCAKHANYYFAVCSFGACD
;
A
#
# COMPACT_ATOMS: atom_id res chain seq x y z
N MET A 1 15.43 0.73 -8.98
CA MET A 1 14.88 0.59 -7.61
C MET A 1 13.92 1.71 -7.24
N THR A 2 13.91 2.84 -7.94
CA THR A 2 12.94 3.92 -7.71
C THR A 2 12.30 4.37 -9.00
N ARG A 3 11.04 4.77 -8.92
CA ARG A 3 10.25 5.25 -10.04
C ARG A 3 9.28 6.34 -9.59
N THR A 4 9.22 7.45 -10.31
CA THR A 4 8.21 8.46 -10.07
C THR A 4 6.89 8.09 -10.75
N ARG A 5 5.79 8.08 -9.99
CA ARG A 5 4.43 7.87 -10.49
C ARG A 5 3.50 8.92 -9.90
N HIS A 6 2.80 9.66 -10.74
CA HIS A 6 1.88 10.74 -10.33
C HIS A 6 2.54 11.77 -9.39
N GLY A 7 3.83 12.09 -9.63
CA GLY A 7 4.62 12.99 -8.80
C GLY A 7 5.14 12.40 -7.48
N VAL A 8 4.90 11.11 -7.22
CA VAL A 8 5.35 10.40 -6.01
C VAL A 8 6.47 9.43 -6.35
N GLU A 9 7.55 9.43 -5.57
CA GLU A 9 8.63 8.45 -5.69
C GLU A 9 8.21 7.11 -5.07
N ILE A 10 8.22 6.05 -5.89
CA ILE A 10 7.89 4.69 -5.51
C ILE A 10 9.17 3.86 -5.50
N ASN A 11 9.50 3.26 -4.35
CA ASN A 11 10.67 2.44 -4.11
C ASN A 11 10.29 0.96 -4.24
N GLY A 12 11.01 0.18 -5.05
CA GLY A 12 10.72 -1.25 -5.23
C GLY A 12 11.54 -1.92 -6.32
N VAL A 13 11.39 -3.23 -6.39
CA VAL A 13 12.03 -4.11 -7.39
C VAL A 13 11.13 -4.19 -8.62
N ASP A 14 11.67 -3.83 -9.78
CA ASP A 14 11.00 -3.83 -11.09
C ASP A 14 9.62 -3.17 -11.11
N VAL A 15 9.55 -1.92 -10.61
CA VAL A 15 8.29 -1.20 -10.46
C VAL A 15 7.71 -0.75 -11.82
N ASP A 16 6.50 -1.22 -12.12
CA ASP A 16 5.79 -0.90 -13.37
C ASP A 16 5.06 0.46 -13.31
N PRO A 17 4.45 0.92 -14.42
CA PRO A 17 3.74 2.19 -14.46
C PRO A 17 2.51 2.29 -13.56
N GLU A 18 2.01 1.18 -13.06
CA GLU A 18 0.85 1.12 -12.18
C GLU A 18 1.22 0.66 -10.77
N THR A 19 2.50 0.78 -10.40
CA THR A 19 3.07 0.45 -9.08
C THR A 19 3.16 -1.05 -8.75
N ARG A 20 2.95 -1.95 -9.72
CA ARG A 20 3.24 -3.38 -9.55
C ARG A 20 4.74 -3.59 -9.40
N CYS A 21 5.15 -4.68 -8.77
CA CYS A 21 6.56 -5.02 -8.55
C CYS A 21 6.86 -6.48 -8.89
N ALA A 22 8.13 -6.87 -8.85
CA ALA A 22 8.56 -8.26 -9.08
C ALA A 22 7.87 -9.28 -8.14
N HIS A 23 7.48 -8.86 -6.93
CA HIS A 23 6.82 -9.73 -5.94
C HIS A 23 5.32 -9.92 -6.21
N TYR A 24 4.63 -8.84 -6.55
CA TYR A 24 3.18 -8.83 -6.78
C TYR A 24 2.89 -8.00 -8.03
N HIS A 25 2.38 -8.66 -9.08
CA HIS A 25 2.18 -8.09 -10.41
C HIS A 25 0.89 -8.57 -11.09
N GLY A 26 -0.09 -8.99 -10.30
CA GLY A 26 -1.46 -9.21 -10.76
C GLY A 26 -2.10 -7.91 -11.27
N PRO A 27 -3.17 -8.01 -12.06
CA PRO A 27 -3.81 -6.85 -12.70
C PRO A 27 -4.30 -5.80 -11.69
N ALA A 28 -4.66 -6.25 -10.47
CA ALA A 28 -5.17 -5.41 -9.39
C ALA A 28 -4.10 -5.03 -8.32
N ASP A 29 -2.84 -5.44 -8.48
CA ASP A 29 -1.72 -5.08 -7.59
C ASP A 29 -1.21 -3.66 -7.88
N ILE A 30 -2.14 -2.71 -8.00
CA ILE A 30 -1.89 -1.37 -8.51
C ILE A 30 -1.91 -0.31 -7.40
N ILE A 31 -1.50 -0.69 -6.19
CA ILE A 31 -1.35 0.24 -5.07
C ILE A 31 0.11 0.38 -4.67
N ALA A 32 0.46 1.56 -4.19
CA ALA A 32 1.65 1.77 -3.38
C ALA A 32 1.26 2.17 -1.96
N LEU A 33 2.04 1.72 -0.99
CA LEU A 33 1.81 1.89 0.44
C LEU A 33 2.89 2.80 1.02
N LYS A 34 2.47 3.82 1.76
CA LYS A 34 3.36 4.67 2.55
C LYS A 34 3.65 3.99 3.88
N PHE A 35 4.92 3.74 4.15
CA PHE A 35 5.34 3.09 5.40
C PHE A 35 5.49 4.12 6.51
N LYS A 36 4.88 3.88 7.68
CA LYS A 36 4.90 4.81 8.81
C LYS A 36 6.32 5.08 9.33
N CYS A 37 7.19 4.06 9.32
CA CYS A 37 8.56 4.13 9.82
C CYS A 37 9.45 5.15 9.09
N CYS A 38 9.23 5.37 7.78
CA CYS A 38 10.13 6.19 6.98
C CYS A 38 9.43 7.19 6.05
N GLY A 39 8.10 7.13 5.94
CA GLY A 39 7.31 7.99 5.07
C GLY A 39 7.50 7.75 3.56
N LYS A 40 8.28 6.72 3.18
CA LYS A 40 8.52 6.33 1.79
C LYS A 40 7.40 5.43 1.26
N TRP A 41 7.25 5.41 -0.05
CA TRP A 41 6.24 4.63 -0.75
C TRP A 41 6.83 3.37 -1.38
N PHE A 42 6.16 2.24 -1.18
CA PHE A 42 6.56 0.94 -1.74
C PHE A 42 5.35 0.20 -2.32
N PRO A 43 5.48 -0.57 -3.40
CA PRO A 43 4.43 -1.47 -3.90
C PRO A 43 3.93 -2.47 -2.87
N CYS A 44 4.83 -2.96 -2.01
CA CYS A 44 4.53 -4.01 -1.04
C CYS A 44 5.54 -4.10 0.11
N HIS A 45 5.20 -4.88 1.14
CA HIS A 45 6.07 -5.14 2.29
C HIS A 45 7.39 -5.85 1.95
N LEU A 46 7.43 -6.71 0.93
CA LEU A 46 8.67 -7.37 0.52
C LEU A 46 9.66 -6.38 -0.09
N CYS A 47 9.18 -5.45 -0.93
CA CYS A 47 10.01 -4.36 -1.43
C CYS A 47 10.54 -3.46 -0.30
N HIS A 48 9.74 -3.20 0.73
CA HIS A 48 10.23 -2.45 1.89
C HIS A 48 11.29 -3.25 2.65
N GLN A 49 11.01 -4.51 2.98
CA GLN A 49 11.94 -5.39 3.72
C GLN A 49 13.30 -5.49 3.04
N GLU A 50 13.33 -5.57 1.71
CA GLU A 50 14.56 -5.66 0.93
C GLU A 50 15.35 -4.34 0.89
N LEU A 51 14.66 -3.20 0.77
CA LEU A 51 15.30 -1.93 0.40
C LEU A 51 15.43 -0.92 1.55
N ALA A 52 14.61 -1.02 2.61
CA ALA A 52 14.52 0.00 3.64
C ALA A 52 15.61 -0.10 4.72
N GLN A 53 16.29 -1.25 4.84
CA GLN A 53 17.33 -1.51 5.84
C GLN A 53 16.88 -1.29 7.30
N HIS A 54 15.58 -1.36 7.56
CA HIS A 54 14.98 -1.31 8.87
C HIS A 54 13.62 -2.03 8.87
N ASP A 55 13.15 -2.40 10.06
CA ASP A 55 11.85 -3.03 10.22
C ASP A 55 10.70 -2.05 9.93
N ALA A 56 9.55 -2.61 9.53
CA ALA A 56 8.34 -1.84 9.28
C ALA A 56 7.64 -1.48 10.60
N ILE A 57 7.09 -0.27 10.66
CA ILE A 57 6.16 0.15 11.72
C ILE A 57 4.77 0.26 11.11
N VAL A 58 3.78 -0.34 11.77
CA VAL A 58 2.37 -0.29 11.34
C VAL A 58 1.70 1.02 11.78
N TRP A 59 0.77 1.51 10.96
CA TRP A 59 -0.13 2.59 11.35
C TRP A 59 -1.05 2.12 12.47
N SER A 60 -1.12 2.86 13.57
CA SER A 60 -2.02 2.53 14.66
C SER A 60 -3.44 2.96 14.31
N LYS A 61 -4.46 2.43 14.97
CA LYS A 61 -5.87 2.85 14.75
C LYS A 61 -6.08 4.36 14.91
N GLN A 62 -5.31 5.00 15.79
CA GLN A 62 -5.36 6.44 16.02
C GLN A 62 -4.82 7.24 14.83
N ASP A 63 -3.99 6.62 13.99
CA ASP A 63 -3.39 7.25 12.82
C ASP A 63 -4.17 6.96 11.53
N PHE A 64 -5.34 6.30 11.57
CA PHE A 64 -6.00 5.78 10.35
C PHE A 64 -6.49 6.86 9.38
N ASP A 65 -6.61 8.10 9.84
CA ASP A 65 -6.94 9.23 8.97
C ASP A 65 -5.70 9.77 8.20
N SER A 66 -4.51 9.19 8.43
CA SER A 66 -3.28 9.52 7.71
C SER A 66 -3.25 8.91 6.32
N VAL A 67 -2.79 9.70 5.35
CA VAL A 67 -2.54 9.24 3.97
C VAL A 67 -1.48 8.14 3.93
N ALA A 68 -1.90 6.96 3.47
CA ALA A 68 -1.06 5.76 3.49
C ALA A 68 -1.13 4.90 2.23
N VAL A 69 -2.09 5.14 1.32
CA VAL A 69 -2.26 4.33 0.10
C VAL A 69 -2.34 5.23 -1.12
N LEU A 70 -1.70 4.83 -2.22
CA LEU A 70 -1.72 5.52 -3.50
C LEU A 70 -2.22 4.56 -4.57
N CYS A 71 -3.19 4.99 -5.36
CA CYS A 71 -3.63 4.28 -6.57
C CYS A 71 -2.61 4.51 -7.71
N GLY A 72 -1.95 3.46 -8.17
CA GLY A 72 -1.05 3.51 -9.32
C GLY A 72 -1.75 3.85 -10.64
N GLY A 73 -3.05 3.58 -10.74
CA GLY A 73 -3.88 3.93 -11.89
C GLY A 73 -4.06 5.43 -12.08
N CYS A 74 -4.58 6.14 -11.07
CA CYS A 74 -4.95 7.56 -11.17
C CYS A 74 -4.19 8.52 -10.24
N GLY A 75 -3.40 8.00 -9.30
CA GLY A 75 -2.61 8.82 -8.37
C GLY A 75 -3.39 9.29 -7.14
N LYS A 76 -4.68 8.94 -7.02
CA LYS A 76 -5.46 9.22 -5.80
C LYS A 76 -4.75 8.63 -4.60
N GLN A 77 -4.45 9.49 -3.63
CA GLN A 77 -3.97 9.10 -2.33
C GLN A 77 -5.17 8.96 -1.37
N LEU A 78 -5.13 7.92 -0.55
CA LEU A 78 -6.16 7.52 0.39
C LEU A 78 -5.53 7.43 1.79
N SER A 79 -6.30 7.84 2.79
CA SER A 79 -6.05 7.47 4.17
C SER A 79 -6.17 5.95 4.38
N VAL A 80 -5.64 5.45 5.50
CA VAL A 80 -5.84 4.04 5.87
C VAL A 80 -7.33 3.71 5.93
N ARG A 81 -8.12 4.59 6.57
CA ARG A 81 -9.58 4.42 6.69
C ARG A 81 -10.25 4.34 5.32
N GLU A 82 -10.02 5.32 4.45
CA GLU A 82 -10.61 5.33 3.10
C GLU A 82 -10.22 4.07 2.31
N TYR A 83 -8.98 3.59 2.42
CA TYR A 83 -8.56 2.35 1.77
C TYR A 83 -9.27 1.11 2.31
N LEU A 84 -9.42 1.00 3.64
CA LEU A 84 -10.10 -0.15 4.25
C LEU A 84 -11.61 -0.17 3.95
N GLU A 85 -12.22 1.00 3.71
CA GLU A 85 -13.66 1.17 3.50
C GLU A 85 -14.06 1.26 2.00
N CYS A 86 -13.11 1.23 1.06
CA CYS A 86 -13.40 1.43 -0.37
C CYS A 86 -13.82 0.16 -1.15
N ASP A 87 -14.14 -0.94 -0.48
CA ASP A 87 -14.52 -2.22 -1.10
C ASP A 87 -13.51 -2.75 -2.14
N SER A 88 -12.22 -2.46 -1.94
CA SER A 88 -11.14 -2.77 -2.90
C SER A 88 -11.34 -2.14 -4.28
N ILE A 89 -11.96 -0.96 -4.35
CA ILE A 89 -12.18 -0.20 -5.58
C ILE A 89 -11.68 1.22 -5.35
N CYS A 90 -10.86 1.73 -6.28
CA CYS A 90 -10.42 3.12 -6.18
C CYS A 90 -11.63 4.08 -6.29
N PRO A 91 -11.91 4.91 -5.27
CA PRO A 91 -13.07 5.81 -5.29
C PRO A 91 -12.97 6.93 -6.34
N SER A 92 -11.79 7.11 -6.94
CA SER A 92 -11.54 8.15 -7.95
C SER A 92 -11.56 7.66 -9.39
N CYS A 93 -11.23 6.39 -9.66
CA CYS A 93 -11.13 5.88 -11.05
C CYS A 93 -11.76 4.50 -11.27
N SER A 94 -12.38 3.94 -10.24
CA SER A 94 -13.10 2.65 -10.27
C SER A 94 -12.27 1.44 -10.65
N ARG A 95 -10.93 1.56 -10.72
CA ARG A 95 -10.04 0.40 -10.89
C ARG A 95 -10.06 -0.46 -9.64
N LEU A 96 -9.98 -1.76 -9.85
CA LEU A 96 -9.91 -2.75 -8.79
C LEU A 96 -8.54 -2.72 -8.10
N PHE A 97 -8.56 -2.78 -6.78
CA PHE A 97 -7.43 -3.14 -5.95
C PHE A 97 -7.50 -4.63 -5.64
N ASN A 98 -6.34 -5.25 -5.41
CA ASN A 98 -6.31 -6.65 -5.03
C ASN A 98 -6.94 -6.82 -3.63
N PRO A 99 -8.09 -7.53 -3.48
CA PRO A 99 -8.71 -7.72 -2.17
C PRO A 99 -7.85 -8.55 -1.22
N ASN A 100 -6.89 -9.32 -1.74
CA ASN A 100 -5.92 -10.03 -0.92
C ASN A 100 -4.86 -9.10 -0.31
N CYS A 101 -4.67 -7.88 -0.81
CA CYS A 101 -3.81 -6.89 -0.12
C CYS A 101 -4.35 -6.58 1.28
N ALA A 102 -5.66 -6.65 1.49
CA ALA A 102 -6.25 -6.52 2.82
C ALA A 102 -5.88 -7.69 3.76
N LYS A 103 -5.59 -8.89 3.24
CA LYS A 103 -5.09 -10.01 4.07
C LYS A 103 -3.70 -9.73 4.62
N HIS A 104 -2.93 -8.91 3.91
CA HIS A 104 -1.62 -8.41 4.34
C HIS A 104 -1.71 -7.11 5.13
N ALA A 105 -2.93 -6.63 5.46
CA ALA A 105 -3.12 -5.36 6.14
C ALA A 105 -2.35 -5.29 7.46
N ASN A 106 -2.17 -6.42 8.17
CA ASN A 106 -1.38 -6.50 9.40
C ASN A 106 0.10 -6.11 9.24
N TYR A 107 0.68 -6.19 8.03
CA TYR A 107 2.03 -5.69 7.76
C TYR A 107 2.11 -4.17 7.66
N TYR A 108 0.96 -3.48 7.54
CA TYR A 108 0.89 -2.04 7.30
C TYR A 108 0.07 -1.30 8.36
N PHE A 109 -0.99 -1.92 8.89
CA PHE A 109 -2.04 -1.33 9.71
C PHE A 109 -2.33 -2.22 10.92
N ALA A 110 -2.57 -1.61 12.08
CA ALA A 110 -2.98 -2.29 13.30
C ALA A 110 -4.47 -2.70 13.23
N VAL A 111 -4.79 -3.65 12.36
CA VAL A 111 -6.09 -4.29 12.22
C VAL A 111 -6.06 -5.68 12.84
N CYS A 112 -7.13 -6.12 13.51
CA CYS A 112 -7.26 -7.53 13.83
C CYS A 112 -7.44 -8.29 12.51
N SER A 113 -6.56 -9.24 12.22
CA SER A 113 -6.84 -10.22 11.17
C SER A 113 -8.12 -10.98 11.56
N PHE A 114 -9.05 -11.13 10.62
CA PHE A 114 -10.23 -11.99 10.81
C PHE A 114 -9.79 -13.35 11.38
N GLY A 115 -10.06 -13.61 12.65
CA GLY A 115 -9.72 -14.87 13.32
C GLY A 115 -9.11 -14.78 14.73
N ALA A 116 -8.69 -13.62 15.24
CA ALA A 116 -8.37 -13.47 16.66
C ALA A 116 -8.33 -11.99 17.08
N CYS A 117 -9.37 -11.52 17.75
CA CYS A 117 -9.20 -10.59 18.87
C CYS A 117 -9.78 -11.32 20.08
N ASP A 118 -8.96 -11.63 21.08
CA ASP A 118 -9.44 -11.72 22.47
C ASP A 118 -9.50 -10.29 23.04
#